data_AF-A0AAD9K720-F1
#
_entry.id   AF-A0AAD9K720-F1
#
_cell.length_a   1.000
_cell.length_b   1.000
_cell.length_c   1.000
_cell.angle_alpha   90.00
_cell.angle_beta   90.00
_cell.angle_gamma   90.00
#
_symmetry.space_group_name_H-M   'P 1'
#
loop_
_entity.id
_entity.type
_entity.pdbx_description
1 polymer ?
#
loop_
_entity_poly.entity_id
_entity_poly.type
_entity_poly.pdbx_seq_one_letter_code
_entity_poly.pdbx_strand_id
1 'polypeptide(L)'
;MRDCGLSGFSLFTDDPAGQELEHCLKGHLKLCDVISKWEQAFLHHASQRGRPDTSRTVKLIYKNRLYFKSSSRLETEKERLLLCYQVNEEILHARFPISYELAVELTALMAQIELGDLRGVSEVTSSSPTAGETPHRPTADPALQLVPQVVEKFLPSRYWEDNTNAQDIRLLHHKVQEKWVSLRGRSLADCVRIYLTVARKWPFFGSKLFHLKVKQVGGEGESVWLAIQEDGLSVLEYPTLVSVLSKCLYCLTLGVPNTS
;
A
#
# COMPACT_ATOMS: atom_id res chain seq x y z
N MET A 1 -2.26 -9.20 -21.81
CA MET A 1 -1.62 -8.17 -20.97
C MET A 1 -1.77 -6.87 -21.73
N ARG A 2 -2.21 -5.77 -21.08
CA ARG A 2 -2.32 -4.48 -21.77
C ARG A 2 -0.93 -3.96 -22.12
N ASP A 3 -0.82 -3.15 -23.17
CA ASP A 3 0.44 -2.48 -23.48
C ASP A 3 0.91 -1.64 -22.28
N CYS A 4 2.23 -1.60 -22.03
CA CYS A 4 2.80 -0.89 -20.89
C CYS A 4 2.44 0.61 -20.88
N GLY A 5 2.29 1.22 -22.06
CA GLY A 5 1.84 2.60 -22.20
C GLY A 5 0.40 2.83 -21.73
N LEU A 6 -0.43 1.77 -21.73
CA LEU A 6 -1.84 1.83 -21.33
C LEU A 6 -2.07 1.35 -19.88
N SER A 7 -1.21 0.47 -19.36
CA SER A 7 -1.32 -0.05 -18.00
C SER A 7 -0.71 0.89 -16.96
N GLY A 8 0.32 1.65 -17.35
CA GLY A 8 1.08 2.52 -16.46
C GLY A 8 1.98 1.78 -15.47
N PHE A 9 2.14 0.46 -15.61
CA PHE A 9 3.08 -0.34 -14.86
C PHE A 9 4.47 -0.36 -15.51
N SER A 10 5.50 -0.40 -14.68
CA SER A 10 6.89 -0.51 -15.13
C SER A 10 7.74 -1.30 -14.15
N LEU A 11 8.87 -1.79 -14.62
CA LEU A 11 9.90 -2.41 -13.78
C LEU A 11 10.79 -1.33 -13.18
N PHE A 12 11.23 -1.54 -11.95
CA PHE A 12 12.14 -0.67 -11.21
C PHE A 12 13.29 -1.49 -10.64
N THR A 13 14.43 -0.85 -10.40
CA THR A 13 15.54 -1.40 -9.59
C THR A 13 15.78 -0.56 -8.35
N ASP A 14 16.25 -1.18 -7.28
CA ASP A 14 16.77 -0.45 -6.12
C ASP A 14 18.12 0.22 -6.43
N ASP A 15 18.49 1.21 -5.61
CA ASP A 15 19.80 1.86 -5.69
C ASP A 15 20.91 0.96 -5.12
N PRO A 16 21.96 0.64 -5.90
CA PRO A 16 23.08 -0.19 -5.43
C PRO A 16 23.82 0.38 -4.21
N ALA A 17 23.74 1.70 -3.95
CA ALA A 17 24.43 2.33 -2.82
C ALA A 17 23.69 2.21 -1.47
N GLY A 18 22.40 1.86 -1.45
CA GLY A 18 21.64 1.71 -0.18
C GLY A 18 20.62 2.77 0.07
N GLN A 19 20.49 3.74 -0.84
CA GLN A 19 19.50 4.77 -0.68
C GLN A 19 18.12 4.18 -0.94
N GLU A 20 17.11 4.75 -0.28
CA GLU A 20 15.70 4.45 -0.55
C GLU A 20 15.24 5.14 -1.85
N LEU A 21 15.98 4.87 -2.93
CA LEU A 21 15.72 5.37 -4.27
C LEU A 21 15.50 4.18 -5.21
N GLU A 22 14.49 4.30 -6.06
CA GLU A 22 14.19 3.32 -7.09
C GLU A 22 14.33 3.93 -8.48
N HIS A 23 14.91 3.18 -9.40
CA HIS A 23 15.13 3.60 -10.77
C HIS A 23 14.14 2.91 -11.70
N CYS A 24 13.25 3.69 -12.33
CA CYS A 24 12.33 3.18 -13.34
C CYS A 24 13.10 2.72 -14.58
N LEU A 25 12.89 1.46 -14.98
CA LEU A 25 13.48 0.90 -16.17
C LEU A 25 12.64 1.26 -17.41
N LYS A 26 13.32 1.70 -18.47
CA LYS A 26 12.68 1.95 -19.77
C LYS A 26 12.48 0.61 -20.49
N GLY A 27 11.34 0.45 -21.18
CA GLY A 27 10.96 -0.84 -21.79
C GLY A 27 11.92 -1.40 -22.85
N HIS A 28 12.81 -0.59 -23.42
CA HIS A 28 13.81 -1.03 -24.40
C HIS A 28 15.13 -1.51 -23.78
N LEU A 29 15.33 -1.33 -22.47
CA LEU A 29 16.57 -1.72 -21.81
C LEU A 29 16.62 -3.25 -21.62
N LYS A 30 17.78 -3.85 -21.88
CA LYS A 30 18.01 -5.25 -21.57
C LYS A 30 18.26 -5.42 -20.08
N LEU A 31 17.60 -6.41 -19.48
CA LEU A 31 17.71 -6.65 -18.05
C LEU A 31 19.14 -7.01 -17.62
N CYS A 32 19.87 -7.76 -18.44
CA CYS A 32 21.28 -8.08 -18.20
C CYS A 32 22.14 -6.82 -18.06
N ASP A 33 21.94 -5.82 -18.91
CA ASP A 33 22.71 -4.58 -18.88
C ASP A 33 22.41 -3.78 -17.61
N VAL A 34 21.15 -3.80 -17.16
CA VAL A 34 20.72 -3.17 -15.91
C VAL A 34 21.37 -3.86 -14.71
N ILE A 35 21.36 -5.19 -14.67
CA ILE A 35 21.98 -5.98 -13.60
C ILE A 35 23.51 -5.73 -13.58
N SER A 36 24.17 -5.80 -14.73
CA SER A 36 25.62 -5.55 -14.83
C SER A 36 25.99 -4.14 -14.38
N LYS A 37 25.20 -3.12 -14.75
CA LYS A 37 25.42 -1.74 -14.27
C LYS A 37 25.21 -1.62 -12.76
N TRP A 38 24.17 -2.26 -12.22
CA TRP A 38 23.90 -2.26 -10.80
C TRP A 38 25.07 -2.88 -10.02
N GLU A 39 25.58 -4.03 -10.48
CA GLU A 39 26.71 -4.73 -9.87
C GLU A 39 28.00 -3.90 -9.91
N GLN A 40 28.30 -3.27 -11.06
CA GLN A 40 29.45 -2.37 -11.19
C GLN A 40 29.37 -1.18 -10.24
N ALA A 41 28.20 -0.55 -10.14
CA ALA A 41 27.98 0.56 -9.23
C ALA A 41 28.08 0.10 -7.76
N PHE A 42 27.51 -1.04 -7.41
CA PHE A 42 27.62 -1.64 -6.09
C PHE A 42 29.09 -1.88 -5.69
N LEU A 43 29.88 -2.50 -6.57
CA LEU A 43 31.31 -2.75 -6.35
C LEU A 43 32.10 -1.45 -6.18
N HIS A 44 31.81 -0.43 -7.00
CA HIS A 44 32.45 0.87 -6.89
C HIS A 44 32.13 1.58 -5.56
N HIS A 45 30.88 1.52 -5.10
CA HIS A 45 30.49 2.06 -3.79
C HIS A 45 31.12 1.27 -2.63
N ALA A 46 31.18 -0.06 -2.74
CA ALA A 46 31.82 -0.92 -1.76
C ALA A 46 33.33 -0.65 -1.62
N SER A 47 34.04 -0.43 -2.73
CA SER A 47 35.47 -0.10 -2.69
C SER A 47 35.75 1.23 -2.00
N GLN A 48 34.85 2.21 -2.12
CA GLN A 48 34.99 3.50 -1.44
C GLN A 48 34.71 3.42 0.07
N ARG A 49 33.87 2.48 0.53
CA ARG A 49 33.52 2.30 1.94
C ARG A 49 34.38 1.26 2.68
N GLY A 50 35.35 0.64 2.00
CA GLY A 50 36.34 -0.25 2.62
C GLY A 50 35.83 -1.63 3.05
N ARG A 51 34.54 -1.95 2.85
CA ARG A 51 34.00 -3.30 3.07
C ARG A 51 32.80 -3.57 2.15
N PRO A 52 32.88 -4.49 1.19
CA PRO A 52 31.73 -4.92 0.41
C PRO A 52 30.78 -5.72 1.29
N ASP A 53 29.51 -5.30 1.37
CA ASP A 53 28.44 -6.11 1.94
C ASP A 53 27.97 -7.13 0.90
N THR A 54 28.53 -8.34 0.94
CA THR A 54 28.19 -9.40 -0.02
C THR A 54 26.78 -9.97 0.15
N SER A 55 26.00 -9.49 1.13
CA SER A 55 24.60 -9.90 1.29
C SER A 55 23.65 -9.22 0.31
N ARG A 56 24.09 -8.16 -0.37
CA ARG A 56 23.18 -7.34 -1.17
C ARG A 56 22.89 -7.94 -2.54
N THR A 57 21.61 -7.96 -2.90
CA THR A 57 21.13 -8.44 -4.19
C THR A 57 20.34 -7.34 -4.91
N VAL A 58 20.43 -7.32 -6.25
CA VAL A 58 19.60 -6.45 -7.08
C VAL A 58 18.13 -6.82 -6.90
N LYS A 59 17.29 -5.84 -6.60
CA LYS A 59 15.84 -6.02 -6.46
C LYS A 59 15.14 -5.46 -7.68
N LEU A 60 14.35 -6.29 -8.34
CA LEU A 60 13.47 -5.88 -9.44
C LEU A 60 12.04 -5.77 -8.94
N ILE A 61 11.41 -4.61 -9.14
CA ILE A 61 10.10 -4.28 -8.60
C ILE A 61 9.17 -3.94 -9.75
N TYR A 62 8.10 -4.71 -9.93
CA TYR A 62 7.07 -4.39 -10.92
C TYR A 62 5.90 -3.68 -10.24
N LYS A 63 5.66 -2.41 -10.59
CA LYS A 63 4.63 -1.61 -9.93
C LYS A 63 4.03 -0.54 -10.83
N ASN A 64 2.85 -0.07 -10.45
CA ASN A 64 2.17 1.03 -11.11
C ASN A 64 2.92 2.34 -10.85
N ARG A 65 3.42 2.92 -11.94
CA ARG A 65 4.07 4.23 -11.97
C ARG A 65 3.06 5.34 -12.22
N LEU A 66 2.13 5.12 -13.15
CA LEU A 66 1.12 6.08 -13.56
C LEU A 66 -0.26 5.43 -13.47
N TYR A 67 -1.16 6.06 -12.72
CA TYR A 67 -2.54 5.63 -12.66
C TYR A 67 -3.37 6.42 -13.67
N PHE A 68 -3.90 5.72 -14.67
CA PHE A 68 -4.79 6.31 -15.68
C PHE A 68 -6.24 6.05 -15.31
N LYS A 69 -6.89 7.05 -14.70
CA LYS A 69 -8.30 7.00 -14.30
C LYS A 69 -9.20 6.77 -15.51
N SER A 70 -8.84 7.37 -16.65
CA SER A 70 -9.52 7.20 -17.95
C SER A 70 -9.61 5.73 -18.38
N SER A 71 -8.60 4.94 -18.03
CA SER A 71 -8.43 3.53 -18.44
C SER A 71 -8.71 2.52 -17.32
N SER A 72 -9.21 2.97 -16.16
CA SER A 72 -9.46 2.13 -14.98
C SER A 72 -10.44 0.97 -15.24
N ARG A 73 -11.40 1.15 -16.15
CA ARG A 73 -12.36 0.11 -16.55
C ARG A 73 -11.69 -1.08 -17.25
N LEU A 74 -10.53 -0.87 -17.87
CA LEU A 74 -9.81 -1.87 -18.65
C LEU A 74 -8.77 -2.64 -17.82
N GLU A 75 -8.63 -2.33 -16.54
CA GLU A 75 -7.70 -3.04 -15.66
C GLU A 75 -8.00 -4.55 -15.62
N THR A 76 -6.94 -5.33 -15.64
CA THR A 76 -7.00 -6.78 -15.41
C THR A 76 -7.07 -7.09 -13.92
N GLU A 77 -7.47 -8.31 -13.57
CA GLU A 77 -7.50 -8.76 -12.16
C GLU A 77 -6.12 -8.67 -11.49
N LYS A 78 -5.04 -9.01 -12.21
CA LYS A 78 -3.67 -8.91 -11.70
C LYS A 78 -3.24 -7.46 -11.45
N GLU A 79 -3.58 -6.54 -12.35
CA GLU A 79 -3.29 -5.12 -12.17
C GLU A 79 -4.04 -4.54 -10.96
N ARG A 80 -5.30 -4.95 -10.76
CA ARG A 80 -6.09 -4.59 -9.58
C ARG A 80 -5.48 -5.12 -8.30
N LEU A 81 -5.04 -6.38 -8.30
CA LEU A 81 -4.36 -6.97 -7.15
C LEU A 81 -3.09 -6.19 -6.79
N LEU A 82 -2.21 -5.92 -7.78
CA LEU A 82 -1.00 -5.13 -7.56
C LEU A 82 -1.33 -3.71 -7.06
N LEU A 83 -2.35 -3.07 -7.62
CA LEU A 83 -2.80 -1.75 -7.18
C LEU A 83 -3.32 -1.78 -5.74
N CYS A 84 -4.01 -2.84 -5.33
CA CYS A 84 -4.48 -3.05 -3.96
C CYS A 84 -3.30 -3.04 -2.98
N TYR A 85 -2.25 -3.84 -3.24
CA TYR A 85 -1.04 -3.84 -2.41
C TYR A 85 -0.35 -2.49 -2.40
N GLN A 86 -0.21 -1.83 -3.56
CA GLN A 86 0.42 -0.50 -3.61
C GLN A 86 -0.35 0.55 -2.81
N VAL A 87 -1.68 0.56 -2.89
CA VAL A 87 -2.51 1.48 -2.10
C VAL A 87 -2.39 1.17 -0.62
N ASN A 88 -2.31 -0.10 -0.25
CA ASN A 88 -2.08 -0.50 1.13
C ASN A 88 -0.74 0.02 1.67
N GLU A 89 0.32 -0.06 0.87
CA GLU A 89 1.61 0.54 1.23
C GLU A 89 1.50 2.06 1.44
N GLU A 90 0.80 2.79 0.57
CA GLU A 90 0.60 4.24 0.78
C GLU A 90 -0.20 4.54 2.06
N ILE A 91 -1.15 3.68 2.44
CA ILE A 91 -1.90 3.77 3.70
C ILE A 91 -0.99 3.60 4.92
N LEU A 92 -0.12 2.58 4.89
CA LEU A 92 0.85 2.29 5.96
C LEU A 92 1.84 3.45 6.15
N HIS A 93 2.30 4.04 5.04
CA HIS A 93 3.21 5.20 5.06
C HIS A 93 2.51 6.54 5.32
N ALA A 94 1.25 6.56 5.73
CA ALA A 94 0.46 7.76 6.01
C ALA A 94 0.31 8.73 4.81
N ARG A 95 0.39 8.20 3.58
CA ARG A 95 0.22 8.91 2.30
C ARG A 95 -1.17 8.73 1.70
N PHE A 96 -2.10 8.23 2.50
CA PHE A 96 -3.48 8.01 2.11
C PHE A 96 -4.38 8.28 3.32
N PRO A 97 -5.35 9.21 3.21
CA PRO A 97 -6.21 9.54 4.34
C PRO A 97 -7.30 8.48 4.51
N ILE A 98 -7.36 7.88 5.69
CA ILE A 98 -8.41 6.93 6.09
C ILE A 98 -8.83 7.18 7.54
N SER A 99 -10.08 6.84 7.86
CA SER A 99 -10.51 6.75 9.25
C SER A 99 -10.00 5.47 9.91
N TYR A 100 -10.05 5.41 11.22
CA TYR A 100 -9.71 4.20 11.98
C TYR A 100 -10.60 3.00 11.57
N GLU A 101 -11.91 3.22 11.44
CA GLU A 101 -12.88 2.17 11.06
C GLU A 101 -12.56 1.61 9.68
N LEU A 102 -12.27 2.49 8.72
CA LEU A 102 -11.88 2.07 7.38
C LEU A 102 -10.55 1.32 7.40
N ALA A 103 -9.58 1.75 8.20
CA ALA A 103 -8.30 1.05 8.34
C ALA A 103 -8.50 -0.40 8.79
N VAL A 104 -9.32 -0.63 9.82
CA VAL A 104 -9.65 -1.97 10.33
C VAL A 104 -10.33 -2.82 9.24
N GLU A 105 -11.25 -2.26 8.47
CA GLU A 105 -11.91 -2.98 7.37
C GLU A 105 -10.95 -3.36 6.24
N LEU A 106 -10.06 -2.43 5.86
CA LEU A 106 -9.05 -2.67 4.83
C LEU A 106 -8.00 -3.69 5.29
N THR A 107 -7.58 -3.65 6.56
CA THR A 107 -6.70 -4.67 7.17
C THR A 107 -7.31 -6.06 7.06
N ALA A 108 -8.61 -6.22 7.39
CA ALA A 108 -9.30 -7.50 7.26
C ALA A 108 -9.41 -7.97 5.80
N LEU A 109 -9.64 -7.06 4.85
CA LEU A 109 -9.61 -7.38 3.42
C LEU A 109 -8.22 -7.85 2.96
N MET A 110 -7.14 -7.17 3.39
CA MET A 110 -5.77 -7.59 3.08
C MET A 110 -5.44 -8.97 3.67
N ALA A 111 -5.92 -9.25 4.89
CA ALA A 111 -5.81 -10.55 5.51
C ALA A 111 -6.46 -11.65 4.66
N GLN A 112 -7.69 -11.42 4.20
CA GLN A 112 -8.42 -12.34 3.34
C GLN A 112 -7.75 -12.51 1.96
N ILE A 113 -7.17 -11.44 1.39
CA ILE A 113 -6.43 -11.48 0.12
C ILE A 113 -5.16 -12.33 0.25
N GLU A 114 -4.39 -12.12 1.31
CA GLU A 114 -3.08 -12.75 1.50
C GLU A 114 -3.19 -14.20 2.02
N LEU A 115 -4.08 -14.43 2.99
CA LEU A 115 -4.13 -15.65 3.78
C LEU A 115 -5.41 -16.47 3.55
N GLY A 116 -6.40 -15.92 2.85
CA GLY A 116 -7.71 -16.55 2.65
C GLY A 116 -8.56 -16.56 3.92
N ASP A 117 -9.52 -17.49 3.96
CA ASP A 117 -10.43 -17.67 5.09
C ASP A 117 -9.67 -17.90 6.40
N LEU A 118 -10.04 -17.15 7.45
CA LEU A 118 -9.56 -17.41 8.80
C LEU A 118 -10.07 -18.79 9.26
N ARG A 119 -9.15 -19.75 9.40
CA ARG A 119 -9.44 -21.11 9.88
C ARG A 119 -9.73 -21.09 11.40
N GLY A 120 -10.28 -22.15 11.99
CA GLY A 120 -10.40 -22.28 13.46
C GLY A 120 -11.60 -21.60 14.16
N VAL A 121 -12.24 -20.57 13.58
CA VAL A 121 -13.38 -19.89 14.24
C VAL A 121 -14.68 -20.73 14.24
N SER A 122 -14.76 -21.80 13.45
CA SER A 122 -15.91 -22.73 13.47
C SER A 122 -15.55 -24.11 12.91
N GLU A 123 -15.15 -25.02 13.80
CA GLU A 123 -15.36 -26.48 13.67
C GLU A 123 -16.11 -27.06 14.88
N VAL A 124 -16.63 -26.23 15.79
CA VAL A 124 -17.27 -26.69 17.05
C VAL A 124 -18.80 -26.85 16.93
N THR A 125 -19.43 -26.46 15.82
CA THR A 125 -20.90 -26.47 15.69
C THR A 125 -21.51 -27.55 14.81
N SER A 126 -20.76 -28.58 14.40
CA SER A 126 -21.34 -29.69 13.61
C SER A 126 -20.83 -31.11 13.91
N SER A 127 -20.17 -31.35 15.04
CA SER A 127 -19.93 -32.72 15.53
C SER A 127 -20.64 -32.94 16.85
N SER A 128 -21.62 -33.85 16.82
CA SER A 128 -22.33 -34.35 18.01
C SER A 128 -21.34 -34.83 19.07
N PRO A 129 -21.59 -34.59 20.38
CA PRO A 129 -20.67 -35.02 21.42
C PRO A 129 -20.81 -36.53 21.64
N THR A 130 -19.80 -37.31 21.24
CA THR A 130 -19.57 -38.64 21.80
C THR A 130 -18.86 -38.48 23.14
N ALA A 131 -19.48 -38.99 24.19
CA ALA A 131 -19.06 -38.85 25.56
C ALA A 131 -17.73 -39.57 25.86
N GLY A 132 -16.82 -38.84 26.52
CA GLY A 132 -15.71 -39.41 27.27
C GLY A 132 -14.34 -39.02 26.74
N GLU A 133 -13.87 -37.82 27.04
CA GLU A 133 -12.43 -37.51 27.12
C GLU A 133 -12.21 -36.23 27.96
N THR A 134 -11.12 -36.20 28.70
CA THR A 134 -10.76 -35.27 29.78
C THR A 134 -10.50 -33.83 29.31
N PRO A 135 -10.65 -32.81 30.18
CA PRO A 135 -10.48 -31.41 29.79
C PRO A 135 -9.00 -31.04 29.71
N HIS A 136 -8.38 -31.29 28.56
CA HIS A 136 -7.11 -30.65 28.22
C HIS A 136 -7.36 -29.18 27.87
N ARG A 137 -6.68 -28.30 28.62
CA ARG A 137 -6.54 -26.85 28.46
C ARG A 137 -6.54 -26.45 26.96
N PRO A 138 -7.35 -25.47 26.51
CA PRO A 138 -7.34 -25.07 25.10
C PRO A 138 -5.98 -24.43 24.81
N THR A 139 -5.10 -25.16 24.13
CA THR A 139 -3.94 -24.60 23.46
C THR A 139 -4.46 -23.57 22.47
N ALA A 140 -4.05 -22.32 22.64
CA ALA A 140 -4.49 -21.19 21.84
C ALA A 140 -4.52 -21.56 20.34
N ASP A 141 -5.71 -21.48 19.74
CA ASP A 141 -5.95 -21.85 18.34
C ASP A 141 -4.91 -21.16 17.45
N PRO A 142 -4.13 -21.90 16.64
CA PRO A 142 -3.11 -21.32 15.77
C PRO A 142 -3.67 -20.27 14.81
N ALA A 143 -4.97 -20.32 14.49
CA ALA A 143 -5.60 -19.28 13.68
C ALA A 143 -5.78 -17.94 14.41
N LEU A 144 -6.00 -17.95 15.72
CA LEU A 144 -6.08 -16.73 16.53
C LEU A 144 -4.72 -16.02 16.64
N GLN A 145 -3.61 -16.74 16.42
CA GLN A 145 -2.26 -16.17 16.42
C GLN A 145 -1.91 -15.41 15.12
N LEU A 146 -2.73 -15.52 14.06
CA LEU A 146 -2.53 -14.79 12.81
C LEU A 146 -3.02 -13.34 12.90
N VAL A 147 -4.00 -13.05 13.74
CA VAL A 147 -4.61 -11.72 13.86
C VAL A 147 -3.58 -10.65 14.25
N PRO A 148 -2.72 -10.85 15.28
CA PRO A 148 -1.66 -9.89 15.60
C PRO A 148 -0.71 -9.63 14.43
N GLN A 149 -0.32 -10.68 13.69
CA GLN A 149 0.60 -10.57 12.54
C GLN A 149 -0.01 -9.76 11.40
N VAL A 150 -1.32 -9.95 11.16
CA VAL A 150 -2.08 -9.20 10.15
C VAL A 150 -2.22 -7.73 10.56
N VAL A 151 -2.45 -7.45 11.85
CA VAL A 151 -2.51 -6.08 12.38
C VAL A 151 -1.17 -5.39 12.19
N GLU A 152 -0.08 -6.03 12.59
CA GLU A 152 1.28 -5.49 12.40
C GLU A 152 1.60 -5.24 10.92
N LYS A 153 1.22 -6.15 10.04
CA LYS A 153 1.54 -6.08 8.60
C LYS A 153 0.67 -5.09 7.82
N PHE A 154 -0.62 -4.95 8.15
CA PHE A 154 -1.59 -4.26 7.29
C PHE A 154 -2.38 -3.13 7.98
N LEU A 155 -2.19 -2.88 9.27
CA LEU A 155 -2.79 -1.72 9.96
C LEU A 155 -1.73 -0.65 10.22
N PRO A 156 -1.96 0.62 9.83
CA PRO A 156 -1.01 1.69 10.11
C PRO A 156 -0.69 1.82 11.60
N SER A 157 0.61 1.93 11.92
CA SER A 157 1.11 1.89 13.30
C SER A 157 0.49 2.94 14.21
N ARG A 158 0.20 4.14 13.68
CA ARG A 158 -0.53 5.22 14.37
C ARG A 158 -1.86 4.81 15.04
N TYR A 159 -2.47 3.68 14.66
CA TYR A 159 -3.72 3.19 15.24
C TYR A 159 -3.53 2.18 16.38
N TRP A 160 -2.29 1.75 16.66
CA TRP A 160 -2.03 0.71 17.67
C TRP A 160 -0.70 0.85 18.43
N GLU A 161 0.31 1.51 17.86
CA GLU A 161 1.66 1.65 18.45
C GLU A 161 1.67 2.49 19.73
N ASP A 162 0.90 3.58 19.76
CA ASP A 162 0.75 4.44 20.94
C ASP A 162 -0.14 3.80 22.03
N ASN A 163 -0.77 2.65 21.74
CA ASN A 163 -1.70 2.01 22.65
C ASN A 163 -0.96 1.14 23.66
N THR A 164 -0.80 1.65 24.87
CA THR A 164 -0.14 0.93 25.97
C THR A 164 -1.08 0.01 26.75
N ASN A 165 -2.40 0.10 26.51
CA ASN A 165 -3.40 -0.68 27.22
C ASN A 165 -3.65 -2.04 26.54
N ALA A 166 -3.30 -3.12 27.25
CA ALA A 166 -3.50 -4.48 26.77
C ALA A 166 -4.98 -4.80 26.45
N GLN A 167 -5.94 -4.15 27.12
CA GLN A 167 -7.36 -4.34 26.82
C GLN A 167 -7.74 -3.74 25.47
N ASP A 168 -7.23 -2.55 25.15
CA ASP A 168 -7.58 -1.86 23.91
C ASP A 168 -6.92 -2.55 22.69
N ILE A 169 -5.70 -3.07 22.84
CA ILE A 169 -5.06 -3.93 21.83
C ILE A 169 -5.90 -5.21 21.59
N ARG A 170 -6.39 -5.86 22.66
CA ARG A 170 -7.26 -7.04 22.52
C ARG A 170 -8.57 -6.71 21.81
N LEU A 171 -9.18 -5.56 22.11
CA LEU A 171 -10.39 -5.10 21.42
C LEU A 171 -10.12 -4.81 19.94
N LEU A 172 -8.97 -4.21 19.59
CA LEU A 172 -8.56 -4.01 18.21
C LEU A 172 -8.41 -5.36 17.47
N HIS A 173 -7.69 -6.32 18.05
CA HIS A 173 -7.54 -7.65 17.47
C HIS A 173 -8.90 -8.31 17.25
N HIS A 174 -9.81 -8.23 18.23
CA HIS A 174 -11.16 -8.76 18.09
C HIS A 174 -11.92 -8.09 16.94
N LYS A 175 -11.85 -6.76 16.79
CA LYS A 175 -12.50 -6.03 15.68
C LYS A 175 -11.99 -6.49 14.31
N VAL A 176 -10.67 -6.62 14.15
CA VAL A 176 -10.06 -7.11 12.90
C VAL A 176 -10.48 -8.55 12.63
N GLN A 177 -10.47 -9.40 13.65
CA GLN A 177 -10.91 -10.80 13.55
C GLN A 177 -12.36 -10.90 13.10
N GLU A 178 -13.28 -10.17 13.73
CA GLU A 178 -14.70 -10.18 13.39
C GLU A 178 -14.92 -9.77 11.93
N LYS A 179 -14.26 -8.70 11.48
CA LYS A 179 -14.31 -8.26 10.08
C LYS A 179 -13.74 -9.32 9.14
N TRP A 180 -12.62 -9.96 9.48
CA TRP A 180 -12.04 -11.00 8.64
C TRP A 180 -12.94 -12.23 8.53
N VAL A 181 -13.51 -12.70 9.65
CA VAL A 181 -14.48 -13.82 9.67
C VAL A 181 -15.70 -13.51 8.80
N SER A 182 -16.16 -12.25 8.77
CA SER A 182 -17.29 -11.84 7.92
C SER A 182 -17.02 -11.94 6.41
N LEU A 183 -15.74 -12.04 6.00
CA LEU A 183 -15.32 -12.20 4.62
C LEU A 183 -15.19 -13.66 4.19
N ARG A 184 -15.46 -14.63 5.08
CA ARG A 184 -15.33 -16.05 4.78
C ARG A 184 -16.06 -16.45 3.51
N GLY A 185 -15.40 -17.20 2.63
CA GLY A 185 -15.94 -17.64 1.35
C GLY A 185 -15.98 -16.57 0.26
N ARG A 186 -15.51 -15.33 0.53
CA ARG A 186 -15.30 -14.32 -0.52
C ARG A 186 -14.07 -14.68 -1.34
N SER A 187 -14.20 -14.56 -2.66
CA SER A 187 -13.11 -14.79 -3.59
C SER A 187 -12.05 -13.68 -3.49
N LEU A 188 -10.80 -14.00 -3.88
CA LEU A 188 -9.72 -13.01 -4.00
C LEU A 188 -10.16 -11.81 -4.86
N ALA A 189 -10.80 -12.07 -6.00
CA ALA A 189 -11.26 -11.03 -6.91
C ALA A 189 -12.32 -10.11 -6.27
N ASP A 190 -13.24 -10.67 -5.47
CA ASP A 190 -14.22 -9.89 -4.74
C ASP A 190 -13.60 -9.01 -3.65
N CYS A 191 -12.67 -9.55 -2.87
CA CYS A 191 -11.97 -8.79 -1.83
C CYS A 191 -11.19 -7.62 -2.44
N VAL A 192 -10.43 -7.87 -3.50
CA VAL A 192 -9.71 -6.82 -4.25
C VAL A 192 -10.68 -5.77 -4.80
N ARG A 193 -11.83 -6.20 -5.36
CA ARG A 193 -12.86 -5.29 -5.88
C ARG A 193 -13.45 -4.42 -4.77
N ILE A 194 -13.81 -4.99 -3.62
CA ILE A 194 -14.35 -4.24 -2.46
C ILE A 194 -13.33 -3.21 -1.98
N TYR A 195 -12.07 -3.64 -1.78
CA TYR A 195 -10.98 -2.77 -1.35
C TYR A 195 -10.83 -1.56 -2.27
N LEU A 196 -10.65 -1.80 -3.57
CA LEU A 196 -10.44 -0.74 -4.55
C LEU A 196 -11.68 0.14 -4.73
N THR A 197 -12.89 -0.39 -4.54
CA THR A 197 -14.12 0.40 -4.62
C THR A 197 -14.15 1.48 -3.54
N VAL A 198 -13.74 1.14 -2.31
CA VAL A 198 -13.70 2.11 -1.21
C VAL A 198 -12.50 3.06 -1.37
N ALA A 199 -11.31 2.53 -1.68
CA ALA A 199 -10.11 3.35 -1.85
C ALA A 199 -10.28 4.41 -2.96
N ARG A 200 -10.93 4.06 -4.08
CA ARG A 200 -11.18 5.00 -5.19
C ARG A 200 -12.12 6.16 -4.87
N LYS A 201 -12.78 6.15 -3.71
CA LYS A 201 -13.58 7.30 -3.26
C LYS A 201 -12.70 8.49 -2.90
N TRP A 202 -11.44 8.28 -2.55
CA TRP A 202 -10.52 9.40 -2.32
C TRP A 202 -10.20 10.10 -3.65
N PRO A 203 -10.42 11.43 -3.78
CA PRO A 203 -10.24 12.13 -5.06
C PRO A 203 -8.84 12.01 -5.66
N PHE A 204 -7.83 11.86 -4.82
CA PHE A 204 -6.42 11.75 -5.21
C PHE A 204 -5.93 10.30 -5.31
N PHE A 205 -6.85 9.33 -5.37
CA PHE A 205 -6.52 7.92 -5.60
C PHE A 205 -5.64 7.77 -6.85
N GLY A 206 -4.54 7.01 -6.71
CA GLY A 206 -3.58 6.76 -7.78
C GLY A 206 -2.64 7.93 -8.09
N SER A 207 -2.74 9.05 -7.35
CA SER A 207 -1.77 10.15 -7.48
C SER A 207 -0.38 9.74 -6.97
N LYS A 208 0.65 10.38 -7.52
CA LYS A 208 1.98 10.37 -6.91
C LYS A 208 2.10 11.57 -5.97
N LEU A 209 2.34 11.30 -4.69
CA LEU A 209 2.51 12.32 -3.66
C LEU A 209 3.99 12.64 -3.45
N PHE A 210 4.30 13.94 -3.39
CA PHE A 210 5.62 14.45 -3.04
C PHE A 210 5.50 15.37 -1.83
N HIS A 211 6.26 15.08 -0.78
CA HIS A 211 6.33 15.97 0.38
C HIS A 211 7.19 17.20 0.03
N LEU A 212 6.66 18.39 0.24
CA LEU A 212 7.33 19.65 -0.05
C LEU A 212 7.31 20.56 1.18
N LYS A 213 8.36 21.35 1.36
CA LYS A 213 8.39 22.49 2.29
C LYS A 213 8.36 23.78 1.49
N VAL A 214 7.25 24.52 1.57
CA VAL A 214 7.06 25.79 0.89
C VAL A 214 7.74 26.88 1.70
N LYS A 215 8.72 27.57 1.11
CA LYS A 215 9.38 28.71 1.74
C LYS A 215 8.42 29.91 1.75
N GLN A 216 8.01 30.35 2.94
CA GLN A 216 7.36 31.64 3.10
C GLN A 216 8.40 32.76 3.24
N VAL A 217 8.08 33.96 2.74
CA VAL A 217 8.93 35.14 2.93
C VAL A 217 8.81 35.61 4.38
N GLY A 218 9.86 35.40 5.18
CA GLY A 218 9.95 35.90 6.56
C GLY A 218 9.45 34.96 7.67
N GLY A 219 9.15 33.69 7.38
CA GLY A 219 8.67 32.71 8.37
C GLY A 219 9.19 31.28 8.14
N GLU A 220 8.82 30.36 9.04
CA GLU A 220 9.10 28.92 8.86
C GLU A 220 8.29 28.36 7.68
N GLY A 221 8.91 27.44 6.93
CA GLY A 221 8.28 26.88 5.73
C GLY A 221 7.13 25.93 6.07
N GLU A 222 6.03 26.05 5.34
CA GLU A 222 4.86 25.19 5.51
C GLU A 222 5.06 23.86 4.76
N SER A 223 4.77 22.75 5.44
CA SER A 223 4.77 21.43 4.81
C SER A 223 3.47 21.21 4.03
N VAL A 224 3.59 20.72 2.80
CA VAL A 224 2.45 20.35 1.95
C VAL A 224 2.74 19.06 1.19
N TRP A 225 1.69 18.45 0.63
CA TRP A 225 1.82 17.37 -0.35
C TRP A 225 1.50 17.89 -1.74
N LEU A 226 2.34 17.58 -2.72
CA LEU A 226 2.03 17.74 -4.13
C LEU A 226 1.52 16.41 -4.67
N ALA A 227 0.25 16.37 -5.06
CA ALA A 227 -0.39 15.23 -5.71
C ALA A 227 -0.38 15.41 -7.22
N ILE A 228 0.22 14.47 -7.94
CA ILE A 228 0.26 14.46 -9.42
C ILE A 228 -0.63 13.34 -9.94
N GLN A 229 -1.60 13.68 -10.78
CA GLN A 229 -2.57 12.77 -11.41
C GLN A 229 -2.47 12.84 -12.94
N GLU A 230 -3.23 11.97 -13.63
CA GLU A 230 -3.33 11.95 -15.10
C GLU A 230 -3.75 13.30 -15.69
N ASP A 231 -4.67 14.00 -15.03
CA ASP A 231 -5.37 15.19 -15.52
C ASP A 231 -5.00 16.48 -14.79
N GLY A 232 -4.11 16.44 -13.79
CA GLY A 232 -3.71 17.64 -13.07
C GLY A 232 -2.71 17.43 -11.95
N LEU A 233 -2.42 18.55 -11.28
CA LEU A 233 -1.64 18.60 -10.05
C LEU A 233 -2.43 19.33 -8.97
N SER A 234 -2.30 18.88 -7.73
CA SER A 234 -2.97 19.48 -6.59
C SER A 234 -2.02 19.61 -5.40
N VAL A 235 -2.16 20.68 -4.63
CA VAL A 235 -1.48 20.88 -3.35
C VAL A 235 -2.45 20.48 -2.25
N LEU A 236 -2.02 19.59 -1.38
CA LEU A 236 -2.79 19.09 -0.24
C LEU A 236 -2.14 19.55 1.07
N GLU A 237 -2.98 19.83 2.06
CA GLU A 237 -2.57 20.07 3.43
C GLU A 237 -1.82 18.84 3.98
N TYR A 238 -0.71 19.06 4.69
CA TYR A 238 0.17 18.00 5.16
C TYR A 238 -0.51 16.98 6.10
N PRO A 239 -1.18 17.38 7.19
CA PRO A 239 -1.81 16.44 8.12
C PRO A 239 -3.05 15.72 7.57
N THR A 240 -3.88 16.40 6.78
CA THR A 240 -5.21 15.89 6.40
C THR A 240 -5.30 15.33 4.99
N LEU A 241 -4.32 15.64 4.12
CA LEU A 241 -4.36 15.34 2.68
C LEU A 241 -5.59 15.92 1.98
N VAL A 242 -6.17 16.99 2.53
CA VAL A 242 -7.26 17.76 1.90
C VAL A 242 -6.66 18.76 0.91
N SER A 243 -7.33 18.93 -0.23
CA SER A 243 -6.90 19.86 -1.27
C SER A 243 -7.02 21.32 -0.83
N VAL A 244 -5.93 22.06 -1.00
CA VAL A 244 -5.86 23.52 -0.82
C VAL A 244 -5.91 24.22 -2.18
N LEU A 245 -5.30 23.62 -3.19
CA LEU A 245 -5.24 24.14 -4.55
C LEU A 245 -5.23 22.99 -5.55
N SER A 246 -5.98 23.10 -6.64
CA SER A 246 -5.96 22.14 -7.74
C SER A 246 -5.83 22.86 -9.08
N LYS A 247 -4.97 22.34 -9.96
CA LYS A 247 -4.81 22.82 -11.33
C LYS A 247 -4.94 21.66 -12.31
N CYS A 248 -5.87 21.77 -13.24
CA CYS A 248 -6.05 20.81 -14.31
C CYS A 248 -5.09 21.12 -15.48
N LEU A 249 -4.46 20.09 -16.04
CA LEU A 249 -3.51 20.22 -17.16
C LEU A 249 -4.18 20.79 -18.42
N TYR A 250 -5.48 20.51 -18.64
CA TYR A 250 -6.24 21.08 -19.76
C TYR A 250 -6.48 22.60 -19.61
N CYS A 251 -6.47 23.14 -18.39
CA CYS A 251 -6.62 24.57 -18.12
C CYS A 251 -5.30 25.34 -18.21
N LEU A 252 -4.15 24.65 -18.26
CA LEU A 252 -2.83 25.28 -18.40
C LEU A 252 -2.42 25.46 -19.86
N THR A 253 -2.98 24.67 -20.78
CA THR A 253 -2.70 24.72 -22.22
C THR A 253 -3.68 25.62 -22.97
N LEU A 254 -4.91 25.73 -22.48
CA LEU A 254 -5.85 26.74 -22.92
C LEU A 254 -5.66 27.94 -22.00
N GLY A 255 -4.99 29.00 -22.47
CA GLY A 255 -4.90 30.28 -21.76
C GLY A 255 -6.28 30.92 -21.61
N VAL A 256 -7.14 30.35 -20.76
CA VAL A 256 -8.41 30.94 -20.38
C VAL A 256 -8.09 31.94 -19.28
N PRO A 257 -8.25 33.26 -19.51
CA PRO A 257 -8.03 34.25 -18.48
C PRO A 257 -9.00 33.97 -17.32
N ASN A 258 -8.48 33.98 -16.09
CA ASN A 258 -9.29 33.99 -14.88
C ASN A 258 -10.34 35.10 -15.01
N THR A 259 -11.61 34.73 -15.19
CA THR A 259 -12.72 35.65 -15.03
C THR A 259 -13.13 35.65 -13.55
N SER A 260 -12.69 36.72 -12.90
CA SER A 260 -13.27 37.46 -11.75
C SER A 260 -13.88 36.67 -10.59
#